data_AF-A0A975CMQ4-F1
#
_entry.id   AF-A0A975CMQ4-F1
#
_cell.length_a   1.000
_cell.length_b   1.000
_cell.length_c   1.000
_cell.angle_alpha   90.00
_cell.angle_beta   90.00
_cell.angle_gamma   90.00
#
_symmetry.space_group_name_H-M   'P 1'
#
loop_
_entity.id
_entity.type
_entity.pdbx_description
1 polymer ?
#
loop_
_entity_poly.entity_id
_entity_poly.type
_entity_poly.pdbx_seq_one_letter_code
_entity_poly.pdbx_strand_id
1 'polypeptide(L)'
;MGTLVNNYVFKALENYPYDLEEVMEALNYALSYDDKNTMALTLMGRVYAEKLYKYEEAISYFKQALAENINAFEIYIPYIKVLLWNEDYKEAEEFINFGLTVKGSDKALLYVKKAILYEQLKNYKKALTFIKLAKEHTYNSEFMESIDEEKTRIKGKMPKKKNAKSSKNDKKRKKKKK
;
A
#
# COMPACT_ATOMS: atom_id res chain seq x y z
N MET A 1 14.66 0.39 30.98
CA MET A 1 13.32 0.60 30.39
C MET A 1 13.17 -0.06 29.02
N GLY A 2 14.12 0.10 28.08
CA GLY A 2 14.02 -0.51 26.73
C GLY A 2 13.80 -2.02 26.67
N THR A 3 14.32 -2.80 27.63
CA THR A 3 14.13 -4.26 27.66
C THR A 3 12.68 -4.67 27.94
N LEU A 4 11.96 -3.93 28.79
CA LEU A 4 10.56 -4.25 29.11
C LEU A 4 9.63 -3.90 27.93
N VAL A 5 9.81 -2.71 27.35
CA VAL A 5 9.06 -2.29 26.15
C VAL A 5 9.22 -3.32 25.03
N ASN A 6 10.45 -3.75 24.74
CA ASN A 6 10.72 -4.73 23.70
C ASN A 6 10.03 -6.08 23.95
N ASN A 7 9.99 -6.55 25.20
CA ASN A 7 9.30 -7.80 25.53
C ASN A 7 7.80 -7.73 25.21
N TYR A 8 7.14 -6.62 25.55
CA TYR A 8 5.71 -6.44 25.25
C TYR A 8 5.45 -6.23 23.76
N VAL A 9 6.33 -5.49 23.05
CA VAL A 9 6.25 -5.36 21.59
C VAL A 9 6.38 -6.73 20.90
N PHE A 10 7.34 -7.56 21.31
CA PHE A 10 7.49 -8.91 20.75
C PHE A 10 6.28 -9.78 21.06
N LYS A 11 5.79 -9.76 22.30
CA LYS A 11 4.58 -10.48 22.69
C LYS A 11 3.39 -10.08 21.80
N ALA A 12 3.21 -8.79 21.54
CA ALA A 12 2.14 -8.32 20.66
C ALA A 12 2.35 -8.77 19.20
N LEU A 13 3.59 -8.72 18.69
CA LEU A 13 3.90 -9.13 17.32
C LEU A 13 3.69 -10.64 17.09
N GLU A 14 4.04 -11.48 18.05
CA GLU A 14 3.89 -12.94 17.97
C GLU A 14 2.43 -13.38 17.97
N ASN A 15 1.57 -12.67 18.71
CA ASN A 15 0.16 -13.00 18.83
C ASN A 15 -0.70 -12.38 17.72
N TYR A 16 -0.23 -11.31 17.07
CA TYR A 16 -0.94 -10.70 15.95
C TYR A 16 -0.89 -11.58 14.70
N PRO A 17 -2.00 -11.82 13.98
CA PRO A 17 -3.35 -11.25 14.16
C PRO A 17 -4.36 -12.16 14.89
N TYR A 18 -3.91 -13.19 15.59
CA TYR A 18 -4.74 -14.30 16.04
C TYR A 18 -5.35 -14.08 17.43
N ASP A 19 -4.55 -13.67 18.41
CA ASP A 19 -5.03 -13.39 19.77
C ASP A 19 -5.07 -11.87 20.01
N LEU A 20 -6.22 -11.27 19.68
CA LEU A 20 -6.37 -9.82 19.76
C LEU A 20 -6.43 -9.29 21.20
N GLU A 21 -6.86 -10.10 22.16
CA GLU A 21 -6.90 -9.70 23.57
C GLU A 21 -5.46 -9.56 24.10
N GLU A 22 -4.64 -10.59 23.90
CA GLU A 22 -3.23 -10.61 24.29
C GLU A 22 -2.42 -9.53 23.54
N VAL A 23 -2.72 -9.29 22.26
CA VAL A 23 -2.12 -8.19 21.49
C VAL A 23 -2.43 -6.84 22.13
N MET A 24 -3.70 -6.56 22.44
CA MET A 24 -4.11 -5.27 22.99
C MET A 24 -3.55 -5.05 24.40
N GLU A 25 -3.55 -6.08 25.25
CA GLU A 25 -2.93 -6.01 26.57
C GLU A 25 -1.43 -5.71 26.47
N ALA A 26 -0.70 -6.46 25.65
CA ALA A 26 0.73 -6.25 25.45
C ALA A 26 1.05 -4.87 24.88
N LEU A 27 0.28 -4.39 23.90
CA LEU A 27 0.44 -3.04 23.35
C LEU A 27 0.20 -1.94 24.37
N ASN A 28 -0.83 -2.08 25.21
CA ASN A 28 -1.11 -1.12 26.28
C ASN A 28 0.04 -1.06 27.28
N TYR A 29 0.60 -2.22 27.67
CA TYR A 29 1.80 -2.22 28.50
C TYR A 29 2.99 -1.57 27.81
N ALA A 30 3.29 -1.93 26.55
CA ALA A 30 4.39 -1.33 25.80
C ALA A 30 4.30 0.21 25.76
N LEU A 31 3.12 0.74 25.42
CA LEU A 31 2.86 2.19 25.34
C LEU A 31 2.80 2.86 26.71
N SER A 32 2.47 2.15 27.79
CA SER A 32 2.56 2.69 29.14
C SER A 32 4.02 2.90 29.60
N TYR A 33 4.95 2.09 29.09
CA TYR A 33 6.38 2.22 29.38
C TYR A 33 7.09 3.20 28.43
N ASP A 34 6.64 3.28 27.18
CA ASP A 34 7.15 4.18 26.14
C ASP A 34 6.02 4.50 25.15
N ASP A 35 5.35 5.63 25.38
CA ASP A 35 4.20 6.10 24.59
C ASP A 35 4.58 6.52 23.16
N LYS A 36 5.88 6.64 22.90
CA LYS A 36 6.48 7.05 21.62
C LYS A 36 7.06 5.88 20.83
N ASN A 37 6.92 4.65 21.32
CA ASN A 37 7.48 3.49 20.66
C ASN A 37 6.86 3.27 19.27
N THR A 38 7.65 3.45 18.21
CA THR A 38 7.12 3.40 16.83
C THR A 38 6.56 2.03 16.47
N MET A 39 7.16 0.93 16.92
CA MET A 39 6.66 -0.41 16.65
C MET A 39 5.31 -0.67 17.32
N ALA A 40 5.16 -0.29 18.59
CA ALA A 40 3.91 -0.44 19.33
C ALA A 40 2.79 0.42 18.71
N LEU A 41 3.07 1.70 18.43
CA LEU A 41 2.12 2.60 17.76
C LEU A 41 1.73 2.09 16.37
N THR A 42 2.69 1.57 15.60
CA THR A 42 2.42 0.98 14.27
C THR A 42 1.50 -0.23 14.38
N LEU A 43 1.77 -1.15 15.32
CA LEU A 43 0.96 -2.33 15.48
C LEU A 43 -0.44 -1.98 16.02
N MET A 44 -0.54 -0.99 16.91
CA MET A 44 -1.82 -0.42 17.33
C MET A 44 -2.62 0.11 16.14
N GLY A 45 -2.01 0.95 15.30
CA GLY A 45 -2.65 1.45 14.07
C GLY A 45 -3.12 0.32 13.15
N ARG A 46 -2.33 -0.75 13.02
CA ARG A 46 -2.73 -1.94 12.25
C ARG A 46 -3.91 -2.68 12.85
N VAL A 47 -3.98 -2.86 14.18
CA VAL A 47 -5.16 -3.47 14.82
C VAL A 47 -6.41 -2.65 14.52
N TYR A 48 -6.35 -1.33 14.69
CA TYR A 48 -7.48 -0.44 14.42
C TYR A 48 -7.94 -0.52 12.96
N ALA A 49 -7.02 -0.55 11.99
CA ALA A 49 -7.38 -0.62 10.58
C ALA A 49 -7.79 -2.01 10.10
N GLU A 50 -7.03 -3.05 10.42
CA GLU A 50 -7.16 -4.39 9.85
C GLU A 50 -8.20 -5.25 10.60
N LYS A 51 -8.49 -4.93 11.87
CA LYS A 51 -9.39 -5.72 12.73
C LYS A 51 -10.63 -4.98 13.17
N LEU A 52 -10.50 -3.69 13.44
CA LEU A 52 -11.62 -2.87 13.91
C LEU A 52 -12.23 -2.01 12.79
N TYR A 53 -11.60 -1.95 11.61
CA TYR A 53 -12.02 -1.13 10.47
C TYR A 53 -12.24 0.35 10.83
N LYS A 54 -11.41 0.84 11.76
CA LYS A 54 -11.39 2.21 12.28
C LYS A 54 -10.21 2.96 11.68
N TYR A 55 -10.40 3.47 10.47
CA TYR A 55 -9.31 3.99 9.65
C TYR A 55 -8.76 5.32 10.16
N GLU A 56 -9.61 6.21 10.65
CA GLU A 56 -9.22 7.51 11.21
C GLU A 56 -8.38 7.34 12.47
N GLU A 57 -8.78 6.47 13.39
CA GLU A 57 -7.98 6.15 14.58
C GLU A 57 -6.63 5.51 14.19
N ALA A 58 -6.63 4.59 13.21
CA ALA A 58 -5.40 3.99 12.70
C ALA A 58 -4.43 5.02 12.10
N ILE A 59 -4.96 5.95 11.29
CA ILE A 59 -4.20 7.07 10.71
C ILE A 59 -3.59 7.92 11.81
N SER A 60 -4.32 8.19 12.90
CA SER A 60 -3.81 8.94 14.05
C SER A 60 -2.59 8.25 14.68
N TYR A 61 -2.65 6.94 14.93
CA TYR A 61 -1.51 6.19 15.47
C TYR A 61 -0.30 6.18 14.53
N PHE A 62 -0.51 6.02 13.22
CA PHE A 62 0.60 6.10 12.25
C PHE A 62 1.23 7.49 12.20
N LYS A 63 0.43 8.56 12.27
CA LYS A 63 0.95 9.94 12.32
C LYS A 63 1.75 10.19 13.58
N GLN A 64 1.32 9.68 14.73
CA GLN A 64 2.09 9.75 15.98
C GLN A 64 3.44 9.02 15.84
N ALA A 65 3.44 7.80 15.30
CA ALA A 65 4.67 7.03 15.10
C ALA A 65 5.66 7.74 14.14
N LEU A 66 5.16 8.33 13.04
CA LEU A 66 5.97 9.08 12.08
C LEU A 66 6.51 10.40 12.64
N ALA A 67 5.79 11.04 13.57
CA ALA A 67 6.26 12.24 14.25
C ALA A 67 7.48 11.97 15.15
N GLU A 68 7.55 10.78 15.74
CA GLU A 68 8.70 10.36 16.56
C GLU A 68 9.89 9.93 15.71
N ASN A 69 9.66 9.15 14.65
CA ASN A 69 10.72 8.75 13.72
C ASN A 69 10.20 8.66 12.28
N ILE A 70 10.54 9.65 11.47
CA ILE A 70 10.17 9.67 10.05
C ILE A 70 10.81 8.53 9.24
N ASN A 71 11.90 7.93 9.72
CA ASN A 71 12.58 6.80 9.09
C ASN A 71 12.15 5.43 9.64
N ALA A 72 11.06 5.36 10.41
CA ALA A 72 10.43 4.11 10.82
C ALA A 72 9.71 3.47 9.62
N PHE A 73 10.46 2.74 8.81
CA PHE A 73 9.99 2.15 7.55
C PHE A 73 8.89 1.10 7.74
N GLU A 74 8.77 0.51 8.93
CA GLU A 74 7.69 -0.40 9.29
C GLU A 74 6.30 0.26 9.17
N ILE A 75 6.21 1.58 9.29
CA ILE A 75 4.95 2.34 9.22
C ILE A 75 4.50 2.53 7.77
N TYR A 76 5.43 2.65 6.84
CA TYR A 76 5.16 3.26 5.53
C TYR A 76 4.06 2.53 4.78
N ILE A 77 4.18 1.20 4.70
CA ILE A 77 3.26 0.37 3.93
C ILE A 77 1.91 0.18 4.62
N PRO A 78 1.84 -0.12 5.93
CA PRO A 78 0.59 -0.09 6.67
C PRO A 78 -0.16 1.24 6.52
N TYR A 79 0.52 2.37 6.72
CA TYR A 79 -0.10 3.68 6.63
C TYR A 79 -0.65 3.97 5.22
N ILE A 80 0.13 3.70 4.17
CA ILE A 80 -0.36 3.84 2.79
C ILE A 80 -1.58 2.95 2.53
N LYS A 81 -1.57 1.69 3.01
CA LYS A 81 -2.74 0.80 2.84
C LYS A 81 -4.00 1.40 3.47
N VAL A 82 -3.89 1.94 4.68
CA VAL A 82 -5.04 2.53 5.36
C VAL A 82 -5.55 3.77 4.64
N LEU A 83 -4.66 4.66 4.19
CA LEU A 83 -5.06 5.81 3.36
C LEU A 83 -5.80 5.35 2.08
N LEU A 84 -5.33 4.28 1.43
CA LEU A 84 -5.99 3.73 0.24
C LEU A 84 -7.32 3.03 0.54
N TRP A 85 -7.48 2.41 1.72
CA TRP A 85 -8.74 1.82 2.16
C TRP A 85 -9.76 2.89 2.55
N ASN A 86 -9.30 3.99 3.16
CA ASN A 86 -10.11 5.14 3.51
C ASN A 86 -10.38 6.09 2.34
N GLU A 87 -9.89 5.77 1.14
CA GLU A 87 -9.98 6.59 -0.08
C GLU A 87 -9.32 7.98 0.02
N ASP A 88 -8.39 8.16 0.96
CA ASP A 88 -7.56 9.36 1.14
C ASP A 88 -6.43 9.43 0.09
N TYR A 89 -6.81 9.41 -1.19
CA TYR A 89 -5.91 9.22 -2.32
C TYR A 89 -4.84 10.30 -2.46
N LYS A 90 -5.18 11.55 -2.11
CA LYS A 90 -4.24 12.67 -2.18
C LYS A 90 -3.12 12.50 -1.16
N GLU A 91 -3.47 12.22 0.10
CA GLU A 91 -2.51 12.01 1.17
C GLU A 91 -1.67 10.76 0.90
N ALA A 92 -2.28 9.68 0.39
CA ALA A 92 -1.55 8.49 -0.04
C ALA A 92 -0.51 8.82 -1.12
N GLU A 93 -0.87 9.61 -2.13
CA GLU A 93 0.07 10.01 -3.18
C GLU A 93 1.23 10.85 -2.64
N GLU A 94 0.93 11.85 -1.82
CA GLU A 94 1.92 12.75 -1.22
C GLU A 94 2.92 11.95 -0.36
N PHE A 95 2.42 11.05 0.49
CA PHE A 95 3.26 10.23 1.34
C PHE A 95 4.10 9.21 0.55
N ILE A 96 3.53 8.57 -0.49
CA ILE A 96 4.31 7.70 -1.38
C ILE A 96 5.43 8.48 -2.07
N ASN A 97 5.15 9.69 -2.56
CA ASN A 97 6.15 10.55 -3.19
C ASN A 97 7.27 10.91 -2.22
N PHE A 98 6.91 11.28 -0.99
CA PHE A 98 7.87 11.51 0.08
C PHE A 98 8.75 10.27 0.31
N GLY A 99 8.15 9.09 0.53
CA GLY A 99 8.90 7.85 0.74
C GLY A 99 9.84 7.53 -0.41
N LEU A 100 9.46 7.82 -1.66
CA LEU A 100 10.33 7.66 -2.82
C LEU A 100 11.57 8.56 -2.80
N THR A 101 11.61 9.63 -1.98
CA THR A 101 12.81 10.46 -1.76
C THR A 101 13.71 9.98 -0.62
N VAL A 102 13.20 9.19 0.32
CA VAL A 102 13.93 8.79 1.55
C VAL A 102 14.96 7.70 1.27
N LYS A 103 16.21 7.87 1.72
CA LYS A 103 17.25 6.83 1.59
C LYS A 103 16.91 5.63 2.49
N GLY A 104 16.96 4.42 1.93
CA GLY A 104 16.71 3.18 2.68
C GLY A 104 15.27 2.66 2.62
N SER A 105 14.31 3.46 2.16
CA SER A 105 12.94 2.98 1.94
C SER A 105 12.88 1.96 0.79
N ASP A 106 11.98 0.98 0.88
CA ASP A 106 11.71 0.03 -0.21
C ASP A 106 11.02 0.71 -1.40
N LYS A 107 11.81 1.07 -2.42
CA LYS A 107 11.30 1.75 -3.62
C LYS A 107 10.36 0.88 -4.44
N ALA A 108 10.64 -0.42 -4.53
CA ALA A 108 9.82 -1.32 -5.33
C ALA A 108 8.41 -1.41 -4.73
N LEU A 109 8.31 -1.59 -3.40
CA LEU A 109 7.04 -1.68 -2.71
C LEU A 109 6.27 -0.35 -2.74
N LEU A 110 6.95 0.80 -2.64
CA LEU A 110 6.34 2.11 -2.82
C LEU A 110 5.78 2.31 -4.23
N TYR A 111 6.49 1.88 -5.28
CA TYR A 111 5.96 1.92 -6.65
C TYR A 111 4.77 0.99 -6.85
N VAL A 112 4.74 -0.19 -6.23
CA VAL A 112 3.55 -1.06 -6.22
C VAL A 112 2.37 -0.34 -5.58
N LYS A 113 2.55 0.31 -4.41
CA LYS A 113 1.47 1.08 -3.79
C LYS A 113 1.00 2.25 -4.66
N LYS A 114 1.92 2.92 -5.35
CA LYS A 114 1.56 3.96 -6.32
C LYS A 114 0.77 3.40 -7.50
N ALA A 115 1.11 2.20 -7.98
CA ALA A 115 0.34 1.53 -9.01
C ALA A 115 -1.10 1.22 -8.54
N ILE A 116 -1.25 0.71 -7.30
CA ILE A 116 -2.56 0.42 -6.70
C ILE A 116 -3.41 1.69 -6.56
N LEU A 117 -2.82 2.80 -6.09
CA LEU A 117 -3.48 4.10 -6.05
C LEU A 117 -4.07 4.48 -7.43
N TYR A 118 -3.26 4.41 -8.48
CA TYR A 118 -3.71 4.75 -9.83
C TYR A 118 -4.67 3.71 -10.42
N GLU A 119 -4.62 2.46 -9.95
CA GLU A 119 -5.61 1.43 -10.26
C GLU A 119 -6.98 1.76 -9.64
N GLN A 120 -7.03 2.17 -8.37
CA GLN A 120 -8.26 2.63 -7.70
C GLN A 120 -8.86 3.87 -8.37
N LEU A 121 -8.01 4.81 -8.80
CA LEU A 121 -8.40 5.97 -9.61
C LEU A 121 -8.77 5.62 -11.07
N LYS A 122 -8.78 4.33 -11.44
CA LYS A 122 -9.08 3.81 -12.79
C LYS A 122 -8.14 4.34 -13.88
N ASN A 123 -6.99 4.91 -13.52
CA ASN A 123 -5.95 5.32 -14.45
C ASN A 123 -4.96 4.16 -14.68
N TYR A 124 -5.46 3.11 -15.33
CA TYR A 124 -4.70 1.87 -15.54
C TYR A 124 -3.40 2.06 -16.33
N LYS A 125 -3.36 3.03 -17.25
CA LYS A 125 -2.13 3.35 -17.99
C LYS A 125 -1.04 3.82 -17.04
N LYS A 126 -1.36 4.76 -16.15
CA LYS A 126 -0.42 5.28 -15.16
C LYS A 126 -0.06 4.22 -14.11
N ALA A 127 -1.03 3.41 -13.69
CA ALA A 127 -0.75 2.25 -12.83
C ALA A 127 0.31 1.32 -13.45
N LEU A 128 0.17 0.95 -14.73
CA LEU A 128 1.14 0.10 -15.43
C LEU A 128 2.53 0.75 -15.58
N THR A 129 2.63 2.08 -15.64
CA THR A 129 3.95 2.75 -15.61
C THR A 129 4.65 2.54 -14.27
N PHE A 130 3.92 2.62 -13.16
CA PHE A 130 4.50 2.39 -11.83
C PHE A 130 4.79 0.90 -11.58
N ILE A 131 4.01 -0.03 -12.13
CA ILE A 131 4.37 -1.46 -12.14
C ILE A 131 5.70 -1.70 -12.84
N LYS A 132 5.98 -1.01 -13.96
CA LYS A 132 7.27 -1.12 -14.64
C LYS A 132 8.41 -0.63 -13.75
N LEU A 133 8.24 0.53 -13.11
CA LEU A 133 9.23 1.07 -12.16
C LEU A 133 9.43 0.14 -10.97
N ALA A 134 8.35 -0.44 -10.41
CA ALA A 134 8.46 -1.42 -9.34
C ALA A 134 9.37 -2.60 -9.73
N LYS A 135 9.20 -3.16 -10.94
CA LYS A 135 10.06 -4.23 -11.46
C LYS A 135 11.53 -3.84 -11.57
N GLU A 136 11.82 -2.61 -12.00
CA GLU A 136 13.19 -2.10 -12.12
C GLU A 136 13.89 -2.00 -10.76
N HIS A 137 13.13 -1.87 -9.67
CA HIS A 137 13.63 -1.75 -8.31
C HIS A 137 13.52 -3.04 -7.47
N THR A 138 13.02 -4.14 -8.04
CA THR A 138 12.88 -5.43 -7.35
C THR A 138 14.10 -6.31 -7.63
N TYR A 139 14.66 -6.88 -6.57
CA TYR A 139 15.90 -7.70 -6.65
C TYR A 139 15.71 -9.15 -6.17
N ASN A 140 14.48 -9.60 -5.94
CA ASN A 140 14.17 -10.97 -5.57
C ASN A 140 13.04 -11.54 -6.44
N SER A 141 13.09 -12.83 -6.73
CA SER A 141 12.18 -13.49 -7.68
C SER A 141 10.75 -13.58 -7.15
N GLU A 142 10.58 -13.83 -5.86
CA GLU A 142 9.27 -13.95 -5.21
C GLU A 142 8.45 -12.67 -5.39
N PHE A 143 9.03 -11.52 -5.04
CA PHE A 143 8.34 -10.25 -5.21
C PHE A 143 8.16 -9.86 -6.68
N MET A 144 9.08 -10.26 -7.56
CA MET A 144 8.94 -10.04 -9.01
C MET A 144 7.69 -10.74 -9.56
N GLU A 145 7.41 -11.97 -9.10
CA GLU A 145 6.21 -12.72 -9.45
C GLU A 145 4.95 -11.99 -8.99
N SER A 146 4.92 -11.53 -7.73
CA SER A 146 3.80 -10.71 -7.23
C SER A 146 3.56 -9.48 -8.11
N ILE A 147 4.61 -8.78 -8.55
CA ILE A 147 4.45 -7.60 -9.43
C ILE A 147 3.90 -7.98 -10.81
N ASP A 148 4.20 -9.18 -11.33
CA ASP A 148 3.60 -9.67 -12.58
C ASP A 148 2.12 -10.03 -12.44
N GLU A 149 1.70 -10.53 -11.28
CA GLU A 149 0.28 -10.75 -10.97
C GLU A 149 -0.48 -9.41 -10.93
N GLU A 150 0.06 -8.42 -10.24
CA GLU A 150 -0.48 -7.05 -10.18
C GLU A 150 -0.64 -6.46 -11.60
N LYS A 151 0.40 -6.61 -12.43
CA LYS A 151 0.39 -6.19 -13.84
C LYS A 151 -0.74 -6.85 -14.63
N THR A 152 -0.91 -8.16 -14.44
CA THR A 152 -1.91 -8.97 -15.14
C THR A 152 -3.31 -8.55 -14.72
N ARG A 153 -3.55 -8.36 -13.41
CA ARG A 153 -4.81 -7.85 -12.88
C ARG A 153 -5.15 -6.47 -13.45
N ILE A 154 -4.22 -5.52 -13.42
CA ILE A 154 -4.44 -4.16 -13.93
C ILE A 154 -4.77 -4.18 -15.43
N LYS A 155 -4.04 -4.97 -16.24
CA LYS A 155 -4.34 -5.14 -17.67
C LYS A 155 -5.73 -5.72 -17.91
N GLY A 156 -6.16 -6.68 -17.07
CA GLY A 156 -7.48 -7.29 -17.14
C GLY A 156 -8.63 -6.29 -16.93
N LYS A 157 -8.39 -5.23 -16.14
CA LYS A 157 -9.37 -4.16 -15.88
C LYS A 157 -9.45 -3.10 -16.99
N MET A 158 -8.52 -3.09 -17.94
CA MET A 158 -8.52 -2.10 -19.02
C MET A 158 -9.67 -2.36 -20.01
N PRO A 159 -10.33 -1.30 -20.52
CA PRO A 159 -11.37 -1.48 -21.52
C PRO A 159 -10.79 -2.10 -22.79
N LYS A 160 -11.41 -3.19 -23.26
CA LYS A 160 -11.05 -3.80 -24.55
C LYS A 160 -11.21 -2.74 -25.64
N LYS A 161 -10.14 -2.43 -26.38
CA LYS A 161 -10.23 -1.56 -27.56
C LYS A 161 -11.30 -2.14 -28.49
N LYS A 162 -12.42 -1.44 -28.69
CA LYS A 162 -13.35 -1.78 -29.77
C LYS A 162 -12.53 -1.72 -31.06
N ASN A 163 -12.35 -2.86 -31.70
CA ASN A 163 -11.68 -2.94 -32.99
C ASN A 163 -12.43 -2.02 -33.97
N ALA A 164 -11.81 -0.91 -34.38
CA ALA A 164 -12.27 -0.07 -35.48
C ALA A 164 -12.07 -0.79 -36.83
N LYS A 165 -12.64 -2.00 -36.98
CA LYS A 165 -12.53 -2.84 -38.18
C LYS A 165 -13.82 -2.91 -39.01
N SER A 166 -14.86 -2.11 -38.74
CA SER A 166 -16.08 -2.10 -39.56
C SER A 166 -16.18 -0.97 -40.60
N SER A 167 -15.40 0.12 -40.53
CA SER A 167 -15.62 1.27 -41.44
C SER A 167 -14.86 1.26 -42.77
N LYS A 168 -13.93 0.32 -43.00
CA LYS A 168 -13.18 0.23 -44.27
C LYS A 168 -13.83 -0.68 -45.33
N ASN A 169 -14.71 -1.61 -44.95
CA ASN A 169 -15.37 -2.50 -45.93
C ASN A 169 -16.64 -1.92 -46.56
N ASP A 170 -17.31 -0.94 -45.94
CA ASP A 170 -18.49 -0.28 -46.54
C ASP A 170 -18.12 0.72 -47.65
N LYS A 171 -16.94 1.34 -47.60
CA LYS A 171 -16.49 2.23 -48.68
C LYS A 171 -16.08 1.48 -49.96
N LYS A 172 -15.66 0.20 -49.86
CA LYS A 172 -15.38 -0.64 -51.04
C LYS A 172 -16.65 -1.20 -51.69
N ARG A 173 -17.74 -1.43 -50.95
CA ARG A 173 -19.03 -1.87 -51.53
C ARG A 173 -19.78 -0.75 -52.26
N LYS A 174 -19.65 0.52 -51.86
CA LYS A 174 -20.27 1.66 -52.57
C LYS A 174 -19.54 2.09 -53.85
N LYS A 175 -18.25 1.74 -54.04
CA LYS A 175 -17.50 2.02 -55.29
C LYS A 175 -17.67 0.96 -56.39
N LYS A 176 -18.27 -0.20 -56.10
CA LYS A 176 -18.59 -1.24 -57.10
C LYS A 176 -20.03 -1.17 -57.63
N LYS A 177 -20.81 -0.17 -57.21
CA LYS A 177 -22.22 0.06 -57.63
C LYS A 177 -22.41 1.41 -58.35
N LYS A 178 -21.33 2.04 -58.82
CA LYS A 178 -21.36 3.18 -59.73
C LYS A 178 -20.61 2.81 -61.00
#